data_AF-A0A536FK73-F1
#
_entry.id   AF-A0A536FK73-F1
#
_cell.length_a   1.000
_cell.length_b   1.000
_cell.length_c   1.000
_cell.angle_alpha   90.00
_cell.angle_beta   90.00
_cell.angle_gamma   90.00
#
_symmetry.space_group_name_H-M   'P 1'
#
loop_
_entity.id
_entity.type
_entity.pdbx_description
1 polymer ?
#
loop_
_entity_poly.entity_id
_entity_poly.type
_entity_poly.pdbx_seq_one_letter_code
_entity_poly.pdbx_strand_id
1 'polypeptide(L)'
;MYSTVGIAVAALIAGALAGAGLAASSWSRAHGRFAIGAGATVIGFVLWRLVLLSANATNLDVDGPVLGLSFEDVGSGVLSFALTAVALGLGRDRGEPAGRVIGAAAIAGVLAILVDRFL
;
A
#
# COMPACT_ATOMS: atom_id res chain seq x y z
N MET A 1 2.68 -22.06 -0.48
CA MET A 1 3.63 -21.28 -1.30
C MET A 1 2.78 -20.45 -2.25
N TYR A 2 2.71 -19.14 -2.06
CA TYR A 2 1.94 -18.26 -2.94
C TYR A 2 2.52 -18.29 -4.35
N SER A 3 1.66 -18.44 -5.36
CA SER A 3 2.08 -18.34 -6.75
C SER A 3 2.37 -16.88 -7.09
N THR A 4 3.29 -16.62 -8.02
CA THR A 4 3.56 -15.27 -8.54
C THR A 4 2.29 -14.58 -9.03
N VAL A 5 1.34 -15.36 -9.55
CA VAL A 5 0.02 -14.88 -9.97
C VAL A 5 -0.79 -14.38 -8.77
N GLY A 6 -0.81 -15.10 -7.65
CA GLY A 6 -1.49 -14.67 -6.42
C GLY A 6 -0.96 -13.33 -5.91
N ILE A 7 0.37 -13.17 -5.89
CA ILE A 7 1.02 -11.91 -5.48
C ILE A 7 0.61 -10.77 -6.41
N ALA A 8 0.64 -11.00 -7.72
CA ALA A 8 0.26 -9.98 -8.70
C ALA A 8 -1.22 -9.58 -8.56
N VAL A 9 -2.12 -10.55 -8.36
CA VAL A 9 -3.55 -10.29 -8.15
C VAL A 9 -3.79 -9.50 -6.87
N ALA A 10 -3.19 -9.91 -5.74
CA ALA A 10 -3.32 -9.20 -4.47
C ALA A 10 -2.80 -7.76 -4.58
N ALA A 11 -1.63 -7.56 -5.18
CA ALA A 11 -1.07 -6.23 -5.39
C ALA A 11 -1.98 -5.34 -6.26
N LEU A 12 -2.55 -5.88 -7.34
CA LEU A 12 -3.48 -5.14 -8.19
C LEU A 12 -4.79 -4.79 -7.46
N ILE A 13 -5.30 -5.69 -6.61
CA ILE A 13 -6.47 -5.43 -5.77
C ILE A 13 -6.16 -4.33 -4.75
N ALA A 14 -5.00 -4.39 -4.08
CA ALA A 14 -4.54 -3.34 -3.15
C ALA A 14 -4.45 -1.98 -3.85
N GLY A 15 -3.82 -1.94 -5.02
CA GLY A 15 -3.73 -0.72 -5.83
C GLY A 15 -5.09 -0.19 -6.25
N ALA A 16 -5.99 -1.05 -6.71
CA ALA A 16 -7.34 -0.67 -7.13
C ALA A 16 -8.17 -0.11 -5.96
N LEU A 17 -8.13 -0.76 -4.80
CA LEU A 17 -8.82 -0.29 -3.59
C LEU A 17 -8.23 1.02 -3.10
N ALA A 18 -6.90 1.16 -3.04
CA ALA A 18 -6.24 2.42 -2.68
C ALA A 18 -6.63 3.55 -3.65
N GLY A 19 -6.60 3.28 -4.96
CA GLY A 19 -7.05 4.21 -5.98
C GLY A 19 -8.50 4.64 -5.79
N ALA A 20 -9.42 3.70 -5.52
CA ALA A 20 -10.83 3.97 -5.26
C ALA A 20 -11.02 4.79 -3.97
N GLY A 21 -10.34 4.43 -2.89
CA GLY A 21 -10.39 5.14 -1.61
C GLY A 21 -9.89 6.58 -1.74
N LEU A 22 -8.79 6.78 -2.48
CA LEU A 22 -8.29 8.12 -2.79
C LEU A 22 -9.28 8.88 -3.69
N ALA A 23 -9.81 8.25 -4.74
CA ALA A 23 -10.76 8.87 -5.66
C ALA A 23 -12.06 9.35 -5.00
N ALA A 24 -12.37 8.92 -3.77
CA ALA A 24 -13.48 9.46 -2.99
C ALA A 24 -13.32 10.96 -2.69
N SER A 25 -12.08 11.46 -2.55
CA SER A 25 -11.82 12.88 -2.30
C SER A 25 -11.64 13.69 -3.59
N SER A 26 -12.22 14.90 -3.65
CA SER A 26 -12.03 15.81 -4.80
C SER A 26 -10.57 16.22 -4.99
N TRP A 27 -9.83 16.35 -3.88
CA TRP A 27 -8.41 16.67 -3.90
C TRP A 27 -7.57 15.60 -4.59
N SER A 28 -7.82 14.33 -4.30
CA SER A 28 -7.12 13.21 -4.92
C SER A 28 -7.55 12.95 -6.37
N ARG A 29 -8.79 13.30 -6.75
CA ARG A 29 -9.23 13.26 -8.15
C ARG A 29 -8.50 14.30 -9.00
N ALA A 30 -8.26 15.49 -8.44
CA ALA A 30 -7.52 16.52 -9.13
C ALA A 30 -6.10 16.05 -9.48
N HIS A 31 -5.68 16.35 -10.72
CA HIS A 31 -4.36 16.02 -11.25
C HIS A 31 -3.98 14.53 -11.23
N GLY A 32 -4.97 13.62 -11.11
CA GLY A 32 -4.74 12.18 -11.18
C GLY A 32 -4.00 11.58 -9.98
N ARG A 33 -4.00 12.24 -8.81
CA ARG A 33 -3.28 11.78 -7.61
C ARG A 33 -3.73 10.41 -7.12
N PHE A 34 -5.01 10.07 -7.30
CA PHE A 34 -5.53 8.74 -6.99
C PHE A 34 -4.80 7.63 -7.77
N ALA A 35 -4.47 7.87 -9.05
CA ALA A 35 -3.76 6.90 -9.89
C ALA A 35 -2.29 6.77 -9.48
N ILE A 36 -1.65 7.88 -9.07
CA ILE A 36 -0.29 7.87 -8.53
C ILE A 36 -0.25 7.07 -7.22
N GLY A 37 -1.19 7.31 -6.31
CA GLY A 37 -1.31 6.56 -5.06
C GLY A 37 -1.61 5.07 -5.28
N ALA A 38 -2.49 4.75 -6.24
CA ALA A 38 -2.74 3.36 -6.65
C ALA A 38 -1.45 2.67 -7.11
N GLY A 39 -0.71 3.29 -8.03
CA GLY A 39 0.56 2.75 -8.53
C GLY A 39 1.61 2.59 -7.43
N ALA A 40 1.76 3.59 -6.55
CA ALA A 40 2.66 3.52 -5.42
C ALA A 40 2.30 2.38 -4.45
N THR A 41 1.00 2.13 -4.25
CA THR A 41 0.49 1.01 -3.44
C THR A 41 0.85 -0.34 -4.06
N VAL A 42 0.62 -0.52 -5.37
CA VAL A 42 1.01 -1.76 -6.08
C VAL A 42 2.50 -2.03 -5.91
N ILE A 43 3.32 -1.00 -6.12
CA ILE A 43 4.78 -1.12 -6.01
C ILE A 43 5.19 -1.45 -4.57
N GLY A 44 4.61 -0.77 -3.58
CA GLY A 44 4.90 -1.01 -2.16
C GLY A 44 4.56 -2.44 -1.74
N PHE A 45 3.38 -2.91 -2.12
CA PHE A 45 2.93 -4.28 -1.86
C PHE A 45 3.89 -5.32 -2.47
N VAL A 46 4.21 -5.17 -3.76
CA VAL A 46 5.12 -6.10 -4.45
C VAL A 46 6.52 -6.08 -3.86
N LEU A 47 7.07 -4.89 -3.57
CA LEU A 47 8.42 -4.77 -3.01
C LEU A 47 8.52 -5.44 -1.64
N TRP A 48 7.51 -5.27 -0.78
CA TRP A 48 7.52 -5.95 0.51
C TRP A 48 7.50 -7.47 0.35
N ARG A 49 6.68 -7.97 -0.59
CA ARG A 49 6.64 -9.40 -0.89
C ARG A 49 7.99 -9.92 -1.40
N LEU A 50 8.68 -9.17 -2.25
CA LEU A 50 10.02 -9.51 -2.72
C LEU A 50 11.05 -9.54 -1.57
N VAL A 51 10.93 -8.63 -0.59
CA VAL A 51 11.77 -8.64 0.62
C VAL A 51 11.54 -9.94 1.40
N LEU A 52 10.30 -10.33 1.65
CA LEU A 52 9.98 -11.58 2.35
C LEU A 52 10.51 -12.81 1.62
N LEU A 53 10.33 -12.88 0.30
CA LEU A 53 10.82 -13.98 -0.53
C LEU A 53 12.36 -14.06 -0.51
N SER A 54 13.05 -12.93 -0.65
CA SER A 54 14.51 -12.89 -0.64
C SER A 54 15.12 -13.19 0.74
N ALA A 55 14.42 -12.85 1.82
CA ALA A 55 14.81 -13.18 3.19
C ALA A 55 14.39 -14.60 3.63
N ASN A 56 13.71 -15.36 2.76
CA ASN A 56 13.10 -16.65 3.09
C ASN A 56 12.19 -16.57 4.35
N ALA A 57 11.50 -15.44 4.49
CA ALA A 57 10.74 -15.04 5.68
C ALA A 57 9.22 -15.17 5.48
N THR A 58 8.76 -16.12 4.65
CA THR A 58 7.32 -16.34 4.41
C THR A 58 6.58 -16.86 5.66
N ASN A 59 7.31 -17.20 6.72
CA ASN A 59 6.78 -17.54 8.03
C ASN A 59 6.45 -16.31 8.90
N LEU A 60 6.60 -15.09 8.35
CA LEU A 60 6.16 -13.85 9.00
C LEU A 60 4.66 -13.56 8.81
N ASP A 61 3.98 -14.37 8.00
CA ASP A 61 2.53 -14.48 7.90
C ASP A 61 1.96 -15.27 9.10
N VAL A 62 2.10 -14.68 10.29
CA VAL A 62 1.55 -15.21 11.53
C VAL A 62 0.84 -14.07 12.26
N ASP A 63 -0.47 -14.22 12.43
CA ASP A 63 -1.32 -13.26 13.12
C ASP A 63 -0.82 -12.98 14.55
N GLY A 64 -0.54 -11.71 14.83
CA GLY A 64 -0.14 -11.25 16.16
C GLY A 64 -1.30 -11.30 17.16
N PRO A 65 -1.02 -11.52 18.46
CA PRO A 65 -2.06 -11.78 19.46
C PRO A 65 -2.93 -10.56 19.83
N VAL A 66 -2.51 -9.35 19.46
CA VAL A 66 -3.17 -8.10 19.88
C VAL A 66 -4.09 -7.54 18.80
N LEU A 67 -3.57 -7.36 17.59
CA LEU A 67 -4.29 -6.73 16.47
C LEU A 67 -4.74 -7.75 15.43
N GLY A 68 -4.41 -9.02 15.61
CA GLY A 68 -4.53 -10.04 14.58
C GLY A 68 -3.55 -9.86 13.43
N LEU A 69 -2.86 -8.73 13.27
CA LEU A 69 -2.01 -8.49 12.10
C LEU A 69 -0.69 -9.26 12.14
N SER A 70 -0.30 -9.79 10.99
CA SER A 70 1.01 -10.40 10.78
C SER A 70 2.08 -9.35 10.46
N PHE A 71 3.37 -9.73 10.53
CA PHE A 71 4.45 -8.85 10.07
C PHE A 71 4.47 -8.70 8.55
N GLU A 72 3.88 -9.67 7.83
CA GLU A 72 3.61 -9.57 6.40
C GLU A 72 2.64 -8.40 6.13
N ASP A 73 1.48 -8.40 6.78
CA ASP A 73 0.44 -7.36 6.66
C ASP A 73 0.98 -5.96 6.96
N VAL A 74 1.69 -5.83 8.09
CA VAL A 74 2.19 -4.52 8.55
C VAL A 74 3.20 -3.96 7.56
N GLY A 75 4.10 -4.80 7.03
CA GLY A 75 5.14 -4.33 6.13
C GLY A 75 4.63 -3.92 4.75
N SER A 76 3.62 -4.60 4.20
CA SER A 76 2.97 -4.19 2.94
C SER A 76 2.25 -2.85 3.12
N GLY A 77 1.61 -2.65 4.27
CA GLY A 77 1.03 -1.38 4.71
C GLY A 77 2.05 -0.24 4.79
N VAL A 78 3.11 -0.43 5.56
CA VAL A 78 4.15 0.58 5.80
C VAL A 78 4.85 0.98 4.49
N LEU A 79 5.17 0.01 3.63
CA LEU A 79 5.87 0.32 2.38
C LEU A 79 4.95 1.03 1.38
N SER A 80 3.68 0.62 1.29
CA SER A 80 2.67 1.30 0.47
C SER A 80 2.41 2.73 0.94
N PHE A 81 2.33 2.94 2.25
CA PHE A 81 2.26 4.27 2.86
C PHE A 81 3.47 5.13 2.47
N ALA A 82 4.68 4.62 2.71
CA ALA A 82 5.92 5.37 2.52
C ALA A 82 6.09 5.79 1.05
N LEU A 83 5.88 4.85 0.11
CA LEU A 83 5.98 5.15 -1.31
C LEU A 83 4.89 6.11 -1.78
N THR A 84 3.66 6.01 -1.26
CA THR A 84 2.59 6.97 -1.59
C THR A 84 2.94 8.37 -1.08
N ALA A 85 3.45 8.48 0.15
CA ALA A 85 3.88 9.74 0.73
C ALA A 85 5.02 10.38 -0.09
N VAL A 86 6.00 9.57 -0.53
CA VAL A 86 7.10 10.03 -1.40
C VAL A 86 6.59 10.45 -2.77
N ALA A 87 5.76 9.62 -3.43
CA ALA A 87 5.26 9.89 -4.78
C ALA A 87 4.42 11.17 -4.83
N LEU A 88 3.54 11.38 -3.84
CA LEU A 88 2.71 12.58 -3.75
C LEU A 88 3.50 13.78 -3.19
N GLY A 89 4.16 13.64 -2.05
CA GLY A 89 4.78 14.76 -1.32
C GLY A 89 6.13 15.22 -1.87
N LEU A 90 7.00 14.31 -2.32
CA LEU A 90 8.31 14.66 -2.88
C LEU A 90 8.33 14.67 -4.42
N GLY A 91 7.40 13.96 -5.05
CA GLY A 91 7.24 13.93 -6.51
C GLY A 91 6.39 15.08 -7.02
N ARG A 92 5.06 14.92 -6.95
CA ARG A 92 4.08 15.76 -7.65
C ARG A 92 3.76 17.08 -6.94
N ASP A 93 3.59 17.04 -5.62
CA ASP A 93 2.84 18.03 -4.86
C ASP A 93 3.63 18.62 -3.67
N ARG A 94 4.88 19.03 -3.93
CA ARG A 94 5.78 19.59 -2.89
C ARG A 94 5.25 20.81 -2.13
N GLY A 95 4.22 21.49 -2.67
CA GLY A 95 3.59 22.65 -2.04
C GLY A 95 2.24 22.37 -1.35
N GLU A 96 1.76 21.13 -1.37
CA GLU A 96 0.50 20.80 -0.68
C GLU A 96 0.70 20.68 0.84
N PRO A 97 -0.36 20.92 1.65
CA PRO A 97 -0.31 20.69 3.09
C PRO A 97 0.05 19.24 3.41
N ALA A 98 1.02 19.04 4.31
CA ALA A 98 1.49 17.72 4.71
C ALA A 98 0.35 16.79 5.15
N GLY A 99 -0.66 17.32 5.87
CA GLY A 99 -1.81 16.54 6.31
C GLY A 99 -2.60 15.87 5.17
N ARG A 100 -2.68 16.48 3.98
CA ARG A 100 -3.35 15.88 2.82
C ARG A 100 -2.55 14.72 2.24
N VAL A 101 -1.25 14.91 2.10
CA VAL A 101 -0.32 13.90 1.59
C VAL A 101 -0.28 12.70 2.54
N ILE A 102 -0.10 12.96 3.84
CA ILE A 102 -0.03 11.91 4.85
C ILE A 102 -1.39 11.20 5.00
N GLY A 103 -2.51 11.93 4.96
CA GLY A 103 -3.84 11.32 4.97
C GLY A 103 -4.07 10.39 3.78
N ALA A 104 -3.66 10.80 2.58
CA ALA A 104 -3.73 9.95 1.39
C ALA A 104 -2.82 8.72 1.48
N ALA A 105 -1.59 8.90 1.96
CA ALA A 105 -0.67 7.80 2.20
C ALA A 105 -1.22 6.81 3.25
N ALA A 106 -1.88 7.31 4.29
CA ALA A 106 -2.51 6.49 5.32
C ALA A 106 -3.62 5.60 4.73
N ILE A 107 -4.47 6.16 3.85
CA ILE A 107 -5.50 5.39 3.14
C ILE A 107 -4.86 4.24 2.33
N ALA A 108 -3.80 4.54 1.58
CA ALA A 108 -3.07 3.54 0.80
C ALA A 108 -2.48 2.42 1.69
N GLY A 109 -1.81 2.78 2.78
CA GLY A 109 -1.23 1.81 3.72
C GLY A 109 -2.28 0.93 4.40
N VAL A 110 -3.38 1.52 4.88
CA VAL A 110 -4.47 0.77 5.53
C VAL A 110 -5.12 -0.22 4.55
N LEU A 111 -5.38 0.20 3.32
CA LEU A 111 -5.99 -0.68 2.32
C LEU A 111 -5.05 -1.79 1.87
N ALA A 112 -3.73 -1.55 1.84
CA ALA A 112 -2.75 -2.60 1.61
C ALA A 112 -2.74 -3.64 2.74
N ILE A 113 -2.75 -3.21 4.02
CA ILE A 113 -2.88 -4.11 5.19
C ILE A 113 -4.12 -5.00 5.06
N LEU A 114 -5.26 -4.39 4.75
CA LEU A 114 -6.52 -5.13 4.63
C LEU A 114 -6.46 -6.15 3.52
N VAL A 115 -5.84 -5.81 2.39
CA VAL A 115 -5.70 -6.76 1.28
C VAL A 115 -4.79 -7.92 1.65
N ASP A 116 -3.60 -7.67 2.19
CA ASP A 116 -2.63 -8.71 2.55
C ASP A 116 -3.21 -9.66 3.60
N ARG A 117 -3.93 -9.11 4.58
CA ARG A 117 -4.59 -9.89 5.63
C ARG A 117 -5.62 -10.90 5.11
N PHE A 118 -6.30 -10.60 4.01
CA PHE A 118 -7.44 -11.39 3.52
C PHE A 118 -7.15 -12.19 2.24
N LEU A 119 -6.00 -11.98 1.59
CA LEU A 119 -5.65 -12.60 0.30
C LEU A 119 -4.28 -13.27 0.34
#